data_AF-A0A7C2BM35-F1
#
_entry.id   AF-A0A7C2BM35-F1
#
_cell.length_a   1.000
_cell.length_b   1.000
_cell.length_c   1.000
_cell.angle_alpha   90.00
_cell.angle_beta   90.00
_cell.angle_gamma   90.00
#
_symmetry.space_group_name_H-M   'P 1'
#
loop_
_entity.id
_entity.type
_entity.pdbx_description
1 polymer ?
#
loop_
_entity_poly.entity_id
_entity_poly.type
_entity_poly.pdbx_seq_one_letter_code
_entity_poly.pdbx_strand_id
1 'polypeptide(L)' 'NREVLSRCRFRTRQEARSVLFAYLEGFYNRRRRHSALGYLSPEEFERRWSANPESVSVTLSTKAG' A
#
# COMPACT_ATOMS: atom_id res chain seq x y z
N ASN A 1 -13.47 11.35 -0.03
CA ASN A 1 -12.15 11.45 0.64
C ASN A 1 -11.33 12.56 0.01
N ARG A 2 -11.22 13.70 0.69
CA ARG A 2 -10.45 14.86 0.24
C ARG A 2 -9.01 14.63 0.72
N GLU A 3 -8.16 14.16 -0.18
CA GLU A 3 -6.85 13.59 0.15
C GLU A 3 -5.93 14.69 0.69
N VAL A 4 -5.33 14.45 1.86
CA VAL A 4 -4.35 15.36 2.50
C VAL A 4 -3.25 15.76 1.52
N LEU A 5 -2.82 14.81 0.68
CA LEU A 5 -1.82 15.03 -0.37
C LEU A 5 -2.29 15.97 -1.49
N SER A 6 -3.59 15.99 -1.81
CA SER A 6 -4.14 16.82 -2.89
C SER A 6 -4.13 18.33 -2.60
N ARG A 7 -3.89 18.71 -1.34
CA ARG A 7 -3.96 20.09 -0.86
C ARG A 7 -2.63 20.63 -0.34
N CYS A 8 -1.60 19.81 -0.28
CA CYS A 8 -0.28 20.21 0.18
C CYS A 8 0.53 20.75 -1.00
N ARG A 9 0.95 22.02 -0.92
CA ARG A 9 2.02 22.56 -1.76
C ARG A 9 3.34 22.36 -1.05
N PHE A 10 4.18 21.48 -1.56
CA PHE A 10 5.51 21.23 -1.00
C PHE A 10 6.52 22.22 -1.57
N ARG A 11 7.34 22.80 -0.69
CA ARG A 11 8.42 23.70 -1.10
C ARG A 11 9.63 22.93 -1.64
N THR A 12 9.85 21.72 -1.14
CA THR A 12 10.97 20.86 -1.55
C THR A 12 10.53 19.41 -1.77
N ARG A 13 11.33 18.67 -2.55
CA ARG A 13 11.11 17.22 -2.75
C ARG A 13 11.25 16.44 -1.43
N GLN A 14 12.14 16.86 -0.52
CA GLN A 14 12.30 16.20 0.77
C GLN A 14 11.05 16.34 1.64
N GLU A 15 10.47 17.54 1.70
CA GLU A 15 9.23 17.78 2.43
C GLU A 15 8.08 16.91 1.89
N ALA A 16 7.94 16.85 0.55
CA ALA A 16 6.97 15.99 -0.10
C ALA A 16 7.15 14.51 0.27
N ARG A 17 8.40 14.03 0.28
CA ARG A 17 8.73 12.65 0.64
C ARG A 17 8.37 12.33 2.08
N SER A 18 8.68 13.22 3.03
CA SER A 18 8.35 13.01 4.45
C SER A 18 6.84 12.94 4.68
N VAL A 19 6.09 13.84 4.07
CA VAL A 19 4.61 13.85 4.19
C VAL A 19 4.00 12.63 3.51
N LEU A 20 4.50 12.27 2.31
CA LEU A 20 4.05 11.09 1.60
C LEU A 20 4.32 9.82 2.40
N PHE A 21 5.51 9.69 2.98
CA PHE A 21 5.90 8.56 3.81
C PHE A 21 4.98 8.42 5.03
N ALA A 22 4.78 9.50 5.77
CA ALA A 22 3.88 9.52 6.92
C ALA A 22 2.42 9.17 6.53
N TYR A 23 1.98 9.62 5.36
CA TYR A 23 0.65 9.28 4.84
C TYR A 23 0.54 7.81 4.42
N LEU A 24 1.54 7.28 3.70
CA LEU A 24 1.56 5.90 3.22
C LEU A 24 1.59 4.92 4.40
N GLU A 25 2.51 5.11 5.35
CA GLU A 25 2.68 4.20 6.48
C GLU A 25 1.67 4.43 7.59
N GLY A 26 1.32 5.69 7.88
CA GLY A 26 0.43 6.01 8.99
C GLY A 26 -1.05 5.78 8.67
N PHE A 27 -1.45 5.97 7.42
CA PHE A 27 -2.86 5.96 7.04
C PHE A 27 -3.17 5.02 5.87
N TYR A 28 -2.48 5.15 4.73
CA TYR A 28 -2.85 4.43 3.53
C TYR A 28 -2.75 2.91 3.72
N ASN A 29 -1.56 2.40 4.03
CA ASN A 29 -1.33 0.97 4.14
C ASN A 29 -2.11 0.34 5.30
N ARG A 30 -2.24 1.07 6.42
CA ARG A 30 -2.80 0.51 7.67
C ARG A 30 -4.31 0.65 7.78
N ARG A 31 -4.90 1.75 7.26
CA ARG A 31 -6.30 2.12 7.54
C ARG A 31 -7.17 2.30 6.31
N ARG A 32 -6.60 2.53 5.12
CA ARG A 32 -7.42 2.78 3.92
C ARG A 32 -8.01 1.48 3.41
N ARG A 33 -9.33 1.34 3.53
CA ARG A 33 -10.06 0.17 3.02
C ARG A 33 -10.34 0.31 1.53
N HIS A 34 -10.12 -0.76 0.78
CA HIS A 34 -10.37 -0.82 -0.65
C HIS A 34 -11.42 -1.89 -0.97
N SER A 35 -12.48 -1.53 -1.71
CA SER A 35 -13.53 -2.48 -2.11
C SER A 35 -12.98 -3.64 -2.94
N ALA A 36 -11.98 -3.39 -3.79
CA ALA A 36 -11.26 -4.41 -4.56
C ALA A 36 -10.50 -5.42 -3.67
N LEU A 37 -10.13 -5.03 -2.45
CA LEU A 37 -9.48 -5.90 -1.47
C LEU A 37 -10.49 -6.49 -0.47
N GLY A 38 -11.79 -6.47 -0.77
CA GLY A 38 -12.83 -6.93 0.15
C GLY A 38 -12.99 -6.03 1.38
N TYR A 39 -12.77 -4.72 1.22
CA TYR A 39 -12.77 -3.72 2.29
C TYR A 39 -11.66 -3.90 3.34
N LEU A 40 -10.57 -4.55 2.96
CA LEU A 40 -9.35 -4.63 3.77
C LEU A 40 -8.41 -3.47 3.48
N SER A 41 -7.56 -3.13 4.45
CA SER A 41 -6.40 -2.31 4.19
C SER A 41 -5.32 -3.10 3.42
N PRO A 42 -4.42 -2.42 2.69
CA PRO A 42 -3.31 -3.08 2.01
C PRO A 42 -2.48 -3.95 2.96
N GLU A 43 -2.17 -3.47 4.17
CA GLU A 43 -1.44 -4.23 5.19
C GLU A 43 -2.22 -5.48 5.63
N GLU A 44 -3.53 -5.37 5.86
CA GLU A 44 -4.37 -6.52 6.24
C GLU A 44 -4.45 -7.56 5.12
N PHE A 45 -4.55 -7.09 3.87
CA PHE A 45 -4.57 -7.97 2.71
C PHE A 45 -3.26 -8.73 2.57
N GLU A 46 -2.11 -8.03 2.62
CA GLU A 46 -0.79 -8.65 2.58
C GLU A 46 -0.61 -9.66 3.72
N ARG A 47 -0.96 -9.31 4.97
CA ARG A 47 -0.86 -10.23 6.11
C ARG A 47 -1.66 -11.51 5.91
N ARG A 48 -2.88 -11.43 5.35
CA ARG A 48 -3.71 -12.61 5.08
C ARG A 48 -3.13 -13.49 3.96
N TRP A 49 -2.49 -12.89 2.97
CA TRP A 49 -1.91 -13.62 1.83
C TRP A 49 -0.50 -14.17 2.14
N SER A 50 0.27 -13.48 2.98
CA SER A 50 1.58 -13.96 3.47
C SER A 50 1.44 -15.04 4.55
N ALA A 51 0.35 -15.04 5.33
CA ALA A 51 0.07 -16.08 6.31
C ALA A 51 -0.57 -17.34 5.71
N ASN A 52 -0.91 -17.32 4.41
CA ASN A 52 -1.37 -18.50 3.69
C ASN A 52 -0.16 -19.24 3.08
N PRO A 53 0.26 -20.40 3.61
CA PRO A 53 1.42 -21.12 3.10
C PRO A 53 1.23 -21.68 1.67
N GLU A 54 0.01 -21.70 1.13
CA GLU A 54 -0.27 -22.26 -0.21
C GLU A 54 -0.15 -21.24 -1.36
N SER A 55 -0.09 -19.93 -1.09
CA SER A 55 -0.13 -18.87 -2.12
C SER A 55 1.21 -18.44 -2.70
N VAL A 56 2.34 -19.01 -2.26
CA VAL A 56 3.69 -18.67 -2.76
C VAL A 56 4.05 -19.45 -4.04
N SER A 57 3.13 -20.25 -4.58
CA SER A 57 3.39 -21.14 -5.73
C SER A 57 3.15 -20.51 -7.12
N VAL A 58 2.67 -19.25 -7.23
CA VAL A 58 2.15 -18.69 -8.51
C VAL A 58 2.95 -17.51 -9.11
N THR A 59 4.14 -17.16 -8.62
CA THR A 59 4.91 -16.02 -9.22
C THR A 59 6.38 -16.26 -9.57
N LEU A 60 6.92 -17.47 -9.39
CA LEU A 60 8.27 -17.82 -9.87
C LEU A 60 8.26 -18.74 -11.11
N SER A 61 7.22 -18.63 -11.95
CA SER A 61 7.22 -19.23 -13.30
C SER A 61 7.04 -18.15 -14.36
N THR A 62 8.00 -17.24 -14.47
CA THR A 62 8.31 -16.63 -15.77
C THR A 62 9.56 -17.33 -16.27
N LYS A 63 9.34 -18.25 -17.21
CA LYS A 63 10.35 -19.07 -17.88
C LYS A 63 11.55 -18.22 -18.30
N ALA A 64 12.74 -18.63 -17.86
CA ALA A 64 13.93 -18.50 -18.69
C ALA A 64 13.72 -19.37 -19.94
N GLY A 65 13.74 -18.74 -21.10
CA GLY A 65 13.69 -19.34 -22.42
C GLY A 65 14.24 -18.33 -23.42
#